data_AF-A0A401UTM8-F1
#
_entry.id   AF-A0A401UTM8-F1
#
_cell.length_a   1.000
_cell.length_b   1.000
_cell.length_c   1.000
_cell.angle_alpha   90.00
_cell.angle_beta   90.00
_cell.angle_gamma   90.00
#
_symmetry.space_group_name_H-M   'P 1'
#
loop_
_entity.id
_entity.type
_entity.pdbx_description
1 polymer ?
#
loop_
_entity_poly.entity_id
_entity_poly.type
_entity_poly.pdbx_seq_one_letter_code
_entity_poly.pdbx_strand_id
1 'polypeptide(L)'
;MKLFSKDIKVREYLAEIDPALILYDGFDSAIIGVGERCGMEQVVIYDKDKMIIIMIERDGMTEEEAIEYYDFNINSAYIGKRTPIVIESIDL
;
A
#
# COMPACT_ATOMS: atom_id res chain seq x y z
N MET A 1 22.38 18.03 -6.95
CA MET A 1 22.05 17.24 -5.75
C MET A 1 20.63 16.73 -5.93
N LYS A 2 20.43 15.45 -6.26
CA LYS A 2 19.09 14.89 -6.47
C LYS A 2 18.41 14.78 -5.11
N LEU A 3 17.35 15.54 -4.92
CA LEU A 3 16.41 15.36 -3.82
C LEU A 3 15.68 14.04 -4.09
N PHE A 4 16.06 12.96 -3.42
CA PHE A 4 15.30 11.71 -3.47
C PHE A 4 14.05 11.89 -2.61
N SER A 5 12.86 11.73 -3.22
CA SER A 5 11.59 11.77 -2.49
C SER A 5 11.53 10.61 -1.47
N LYS A 6 10.70 10.77 -0.44
CA LYS A 6 10.45 9.74 0.58
C LYS A 6 10.06 8.39 -0.06
N ASP A 7 9.32 8.44 -1.17
CA ASP A 7 8.81 7.27 -1.89
C ASP A 7 9.94 6.43 -2.53
N ILE A 8 10.97 7.08 -3.10
CA ILE A 8 12.11 6.36 -3.66
C ILE A 8 12.83 5.54 -2.57
N LYS A 9 12.96 6.12 -1.37
CA LYS A 9 13.62 5.44 -0.25
C LYS A 9 12.83 4.24 0.27
N VAL A 10 11.49 4.29 0.29
CA VAL A 10 10.70 3.15 0.77
C VAL A 10 10.77 1.99 -0.23
N ARG A 11 10.72 2.25 -1.53
CA ARG A 11 10.85 1.19 -2.55
C ARG A 11 12.23 0.53 -2.53
N GLU A 12 13.30 1.32 -2.41
CA GLU A 12 14.67 0.80 -2.27
C GLU A 12 14.81 -0.10 -1.03
N TYR A 13 14.33 0.38 0.12
CA TYR A 13 14.34 -0.40 1.36
C TYR A 13 13.55 -1.70 1.27
N LEU A 14 12.35 -1.68 0.66
CA LEU A 14 11.55 -2.89 0.47
C LEU A 14 12.21 -3.88 -0.49
N ALA A 15 12.87 -3.39 -1.54
CA ALA A 15 13.61 -4.25 -2.47
C ALA A 15 14.83 -4.92 -1.82
N GLU A 16 15.46 -4.28 -0.83
CA GLU A 16 16.52 -4.90 -0.01
C GLU A 16 15.98 -6.00 0.93
N ILE A 17 14.75 -5.86 1.42
CA ILE A 17 14.06 -6.90 2.21
C ILE A 17 13.75 -8.10 1.32
N ASP A 18 12.99 -7.87 0.26
CA ASP A 18 12.61 -8.89 -0.70
C ASP A 18 12.17 -8.24 -2.02
N PRO A 19 12.94 -8.40 -3.11
CA PRO A 19 12.64 -7.78 -4.40
C PRO A 19 11.37 -8.34 -5.07
N ALA A 20 10.81 -9.44 -4.57
CA ALA A 20 9.56 -10.01 -5.06
C ALA A 20 8.31 -9.47 -4.33
N LEU A 21 8.45 -8.51 -3.41
CA LEU A 21 7.30 -7.83 -2.82
C LEU A 21 6.45 -7.14 -3.89
N ILE A 22 5.14 -7.26 -3.77
CA ILE A 22 4.19 -6.57 -4.63
C ILE A 22 3.78 -5.26 -3.98
N LEU A 23 3.84 -4.17 -4.74
CA LEU A 23 3.45 -2.84 -4.31
C LEU A 23 2.24 -2.38 -5.14
N TYR A 24 1.34 -1.63 -4.50
CA TYR A 24 0.28 -0.92 -5.22
C TYR A 24 0.82 0.44 -5.64
N ASP A 25 0.91 0.67 -6.95
CA ASP A 25 1.52 1.88 -7.47
C ASP A 25 0.76 3.14 -7.05
N GLY A 26 1.54 4.16 -6.65
CA GLY A 26 1.02 5.43 -6.18
C GLY A 26 0.56 5.44 -4.72
N PHE A 27 0.69 4.32 -3.98
CA PHE A 27 0.30 4.23 -2.57
C PHE A 27 1.49 4.10 -1.61
N ASP A 28 2.70 4.42 -2.07
CA ASP A 28 3.95 4.31 -1.30
C ASP A 28 3.88 4.97 0.09
N SER A 29 3.20 6.11 0.20
CA SER A 29 3.03 6.85 1.46
C SER A 29 2.00 6.22 2.42
N ALA A 30 1.20 5.26 1.96
CA ALA A 30 0.30 4.45 2.78
C ALA A 30 0.93 3.15 3.28
N ILE A 31 2.17 2.84 2.88
CA ILE A 31 2.90 1.68 3.39
C ILE A 31 3.25 1.89 4.86
N ILE A 32 2.87 0.93 5.70
CA ILE A 32 3.14 0.94 7.14
C ILE A 32 4.09 -0.18 7.59
N GLY A 33 4.38 -1.15 6.73
CA GLY A 33 5.36 -2.19 7.03
C GLY A 33 5.32 -3.40 6.10
N VAL A 34 5.98 -4.47 6.54
CA VAL A 34 5.98 -5.79 5.89
C VAL A 34 5.44 -6.80 6.90
N GLY A 35 4.48 -7.62 6.45
CA GLY A 35 3.91 -8.71 7.20
C GLY A 35 4.62 -10.02 6.89
N GLU A 36 4.95 -10.77 7.93
CA GLU A 36 5.54 -12.10 7.82
C GLU A 36 4.83 -13.10 8.72
N ARG A 37 4.79 -14.36 8.28
CA ARG A 37 4.30 -15.49 9.10
C ARG A 37 4.96 -16.78 8.65
N CYS A 38 5.11 -17.71 9.58
CA CYS A 38 5.79 -18.98 9.33
C CYS A 38 5.22 -19.70 8.09
N GLY A 39 6.08 -20.04 7.14
CA GLY A 39 5.73 -20.81 5.95
C GLY A 39 4.96 -20.05 4.87
N MET A 40 4.87 -18.72 4.93
CA MET A 40 4.21 -17.91 3.90
C MET A 40 5.10 -16.76 3.44
N GLU A 41 4.89 -16.32 2.21
CA GLU A 41 5.62 -15.21 1.61
C GLU A 41 5.39 -13.91 2.41
N GLN A 42 6.42 -13.07 2.48
CA GLN A 42 6.28 -11.71 3.01
C GLN A 42 5.38 -10.87 2.09
N VAL A 43 4.62 -9.97 2.69
CA VAL A 43 3.69 -9.08 1.98
C VAL A 43 3.80 -7.66 2.52
N VAL A 44 3.61 -6.67 1.64
CA VAL A 44 3.54 -5.27 2.07
C VAL A 44 2.22 -5.04 2.80
N ILE A 45 2.25 -4.22 3.86
CA ILE A 45 1.07 -3.80 4.61
C ILE A 45 0.80 -2.32 4.34
N TYR A 46 -0.44 -2.02 3.94
CA TYR A 46 -0.96 -0.68 3.74
C TYR A 46 -2.00 -0.31 4.78
N ASP A 47 -2.11 0.98 5.03
CA ASP A 47 -3.17 1.61 5.82
C ASP A 47 -4.29 2.10 4.89
N LYS A 48 -5.52 1.60 5.08
CA LYS A 48 -6.68 1.90 4.25
C LYS A 48 -6.98 3.39 4.19
N ASP A 49 -7.03 4.07 5.35
CA ASP A 49 -7.41 5.48 5.42
C ASP A 49 -6.39 6.35 4.70
N LYS A 50 -5.10 6.02 4.82
CA LYS A 50 -4.04 6.69 4.04
C LYS A 50 -4.21 6.47 2.54
N MET A 51 -4.63 5.28 2.09
CA MET A 51 -4.89 5.05 0.67
C MET A 51 -6.07 5.89 0.16
N ILE A 52 -7.15 5.96 0.93
CA ILE A 52 -8.32 6.81 0.62
C ILE A 52 -7.91 8.28 0.52
N ILE A 53 -7.17 8.79 1.52
CA ILE A 53 -6.67 10.17 1.53
C ILE A 53 -5.79 10.45 0.30
N ILE A 54 -4.90 9.52 -0.08
CA ILE A 54 -4.07 9.68 -1.28
C ILE A 54 -4.93 9.85 -2.53
N MET A 55 -5.99 9.06 -2.71
CA MET A 55 -6.86 9.18 -3.89
C MET A 55 -7.62 10.51 -3.90
N ILE A 56 -8.11 10.96 -2.74
CA ILE A 56 -8.76 12.27 -2.63
C ILE A 56 -7.80 13.40 -2.99
N GLU A 57 -6.60 13.42 -2.38
CA GLU A 57 -5.64 14.51 -2.53
C GLU A 57 -4.93 14.51 -3.89
N ARG A 58 -4.54 13.34 -4.39
CA ARG A 58 -3.78 13.19 -5.64
C ARG A 58 -4.68 13.21 -6.87
N ASP A 59 -5.80 12.50 -6.81
CA ASP A 59 -6.66 12.25 -7.98
C ASP A 59 -7.91 13.15 -7.99
N GLY A 60 -8.15 13.90 -6.91
CA GLY A 60 -9.30 14.80 -6.79
C GLY A 60 -10.64 14.07 -6.63
N MET A 61 -10.60 12.80 -6.21
CA MET A 61 -11.80 12.02 -5.94
C MET A 61 -12.56 12.56 -4.74
N THR A 62 -13.88 12.45 -4.76
CA THR A 62 -14.68 12.52 -3.53
C THR A 62 -14.36 11.31 -2.63
N GLU A 63 -14.69 11.41 -1.35
CA GLU A 63 -14.51 10.30 -0.40
C GLU A 63 -15.29 9.05 -0.85
N GLU A 64 -16.52 9.22 -1.34
CA GLU A 64 -17.35 8.13 -1.85
C GLU A 64 -16.70 7.45 -3.06
N GLU A 65 -16.24 8.22 -4.06
CA GLU A 65 -15.53 7.67 -5.23
C GLU A 65 -14.24 6.93 -4.83
N ALA A 66 -13.49 7.47 -3.86
CA ALA A 66 -12.28 6.83 -3.36
C ALA A 66 -12.56 5.51 -2.65
N ILE A 67 -13.64 5.44 -1.85
CA ILE A 67 -14.08 4.21 -1.17
C ILE A 67 -14.56 3.17 -2.20
N GLU A 68 -15.38 3.56 -3.17
CA GLU A 68 -15.84 2.66 -4.23
C GLU A 68 -14.67 2.13 -5.06
N TYR A 69 -13.72 3.00 -5.41
CA TYR A 69 -12.50 2.61 -6.10
C TYR A 69 -11.69 1.61 -5.29
N TYR A 70 -11.51 1.87 -3.99
CA TYR A 70 -10.81 0.97 -3.08
C TYR A 70 -11.47 -0.40 -3.03
N ASP A 71 -12.79 -0.46 -2.80
CA ASP A 71 -13.49 -1.73 -2.64
C ASP A 71 -13.44 -2.58 -3.91
N PHE A 72 -13.59 -1.95 -5.08
CA PHE A 72 -13.60 -2.65 -6.36
C PHE A 72 -12.20 -3.04 -6.84
N ASN A 73 -11.23 -2.12 -6.77
CA ASN A 73 -9.91 -2.30 -7.41
C ASN A 73 -8.83 -2.79 -6.46
N ILE A 74 -8.97 -2.57 -5.15
CA ILE A 74 -7.92 -2.87 -4.17
C ILE A 74 -8.38 -4.01 -3.25
N ASN A 75 -9.49 -3.84 -2.53
CA ASN A 75 -9.97 -4.82 -1.56
C ASN A 75 -10.38 -6.15 -2.22
N SER A 76 -10.93 -6.08 -3.43
CA SER A 76 -11.32 -7.26 -4.21
C SER A 76 -10.16 -7.85 -5.04
N ALA A 77 -8.98 -7.24 -5.01
CA ALA A 77 -7.85 -7.70 -5.82
C ALA A 77 -7.19 -8.94 -5.20
N TYR A 78 -6.92 -9.94 -6.04
CA TYR A 78 -6.04 -11.05 -5.71
C TYR A 78 -5.07 -11.30 -6.86
N ILE A 79 -3.81 -10.93 -6.65
CA ILE A 79 -2.73 -11.02 -7.64
C ILE A 79 -1.65 -12.04 -7.22
N GLY A 80 -2.06 -13.01 -6.39
CA GLY A 80 -1.25 -14.14 -5.96
C GLY A 80 -0.94 -14.15 -4.46
N LYS A 81 -0.08 -15.08 -4.04
CA LYS A 81 0.26 -15.31 -2.61
C LYS A 81 0.88 -14.09 -1.92
N ARG A 82 1.44 -13.16 -2.70
CA ARG A 82 2.08 -11.93 -2.25
C ARG A 82 1.20 -10.69 -2.35
N THR A 83 -0.10 -10.88 -2.61
CA THR A 83 -1.08 -9.78 -2.59
C THR A 83 -0.94 -9.02 -1.26
N PRO A 84 -0.71 -7.69 -1.29
CA PRO A 84 -0.59 -6.89 -0.08
C PRO A 84 -1.77 -7.06 0.88
N ILE A 85 -1.51 -6.83 2.16
CA ILE A 85 -2.57 -6.70 3.16
C ILE A 85 -2.87 -5.22 3.31
N VAL A 86 -4.15 -4.86 3.24
CA VAL A 86 -4.61 -3.53 3.67
C VAL A 86 -5.32 -3.69 5.00
N ILE A 87 -4.96 -2.86 5.98
CA ILE A 87 -5.59 -2.85 7.29
C ILE A 87 -6.42 -1.58 7.47
N GLU A 88 -7.47 -1.71 8.27
CA GLU A 88 -8.19 -0.58 8.85
C GLU A 88 -7.67 -0.39 10.27
N SER A 89 -7.11 0.78 10.57
CA SER A 89 -6.61 1.09 11.91
C SER A 89 -7.76 1.22 12.90
N ILE A 90 -7.55 0.74 14.12
CA ILE A 90 -8.49 0.93 15.23
C ILE A 90 -7.80 1.84 16.24
N ASP A 91 -8.31 3.06 16.38
CA ASP A 91 -7.95 3.96 17.47
C ASP A 91 -8.85 3.68 18.68
N LEU A 92 -8.25 3.17 19.77
CA LEU A 92 -8.92 2.87 21.05
C LEU A 92 -8.61 3.91 22.13
#